data_AF-A0A5K7XIF4-F1
#
_entry.id   AF-A0A5K7XIF4-F1
#
_cell.length_a   1.000
_cell.length_b   1.000
_cell.length_c   1.000
_cell.angle_alpha   90.00
_cell.angle_beta   90.00
_cell.angle_gamma   90.00
#
_symmetry.space_group_name_H-M   'P 1'
#
loop_
_entity.id
_entity.type
_entity.pdbx_description
1 polymer ?
#
loop_
_entity_poly.entity_id
_entity_poly.type
_entity_poly.pdbx_seq_one_letter_code
_entity_poly.pdbx_strand_id
1 'polypeptide(L)'
;MWGMGIVERLMIEAAAKHPRGLTEEEALDAIVPPDAPTLRYLPAYKHCFKRLERRGMLEWIPAIRNPARYSPSTRALEELAQLSSKPDAGSNDTAT
;
A
#
# COMPACT_ATOMS: atom_id res chain seq x y z
N MET A 1 -8.42 -16.72 -5.73
CA MET A 1 -7.18 -16.07 -5.23
C MET A 1 -7.43 -14.56 -5.29
N TRP A 2 -7.76 -13.91 -4.17
CA TRP A 2 -8.02 -12.46 -4.17
C TRP A 2 -6.68 -11.72 -4.03
N GLY A 3 -6.03 -11.44 -5.16
CA GLY A 3 -4.74 -10.74 -5.21
C GLY A 3 -4.86 -9.30 -4.69
N MET A 4 -3.75 -8.78 -4.15
CA MET A 4 -3.63 -7.39 -3.73
C MET A 4 -3.67 -6.46 -4.94
N GLY A 5 -4.58 -5.48 -4.94
CA GLY A 5 -4.66 -4.47 -6.01
C GLY A 5 -3.48 -3.50 -5.97
N ILE A 6 -3.24 -2.78 -7.07
CA ILE A 6 -2.10 -1.86 -7.18
C ILE A 6 -2.10 -0.76 -6.11
N VAL A 7 -3.27 -0.21 -5.77
CA VAL A 7 -3.41 0.81 -4.72
C VAL A 7 -3.09 0.23 -3.34
N GLU A 8 -3.54 -0.99 -3.05
CA GLU A 8 -3.26 -1.68 -1.79
C GLU A 8 -1.76 -1.95 -1.63
N ARG A 9 -1.11 -2.37 -2.72
CA ARG A 9 0.34 -2.58 -2.76
C ARG A 9 1.11 -1.29 -2.50
N LEU A 10 0.77 -0.21 -3.21
CA LEU A 10 1.39 1.10 -3.04
C LEU A 10 1.24 1.64 -1.62
N MET A 11 0.08 1.42 -0.98
CA MET A 11 -0.15 1.79 0.42
C MET A 11 0.78 1.04 1.39
N ILE A 12 0.95 -0.27 1.19
CA ILE A 12 1.86 -1.08 2.02
C ILE A 12 3.32 -0.68 1.78
N GLU A 13 3.72 -0.43 0.53
CA GLU A 13 5.05 0.08 0.19
C GLU A 13 5.33 1.44 0.82
N ALA A 14 4.36 2.35 0.77
CA ALA A 14 4.46 3.65 1.44
C ALA A 14 4.62 3.45 2.95
N ALA A 15 3.78 2.64 3.58
CA ALA A 15 3.86 2.40 5.03
C ALA A 15 5.20 1.73 5.43
N ALA A 16 5.74 0.83 4.61
CA ALA A 16 7.03 0.16 4.84
C ALA A 16 8.23 1.12 4.80
N LYS A 17 8.16 2.18 4.00
CA LYS A 17 9.21 3.22 3.92
C LYS A 17 9.21 4.17 5.13
N HIS A 18 8.19 4.13 5.97
CA HIS A 18 8.01 5.05 7.10
C HIS A 18 8.05 4.30 8.44
N PRO A 19 9.21 4.28 9.14
CA PRO A 19 9.40 3.48 10.36
C PRO A 19 8.54 3.95 11.55
N ARG A 20 7.94 5.15 11.47
CA ARG A 20 7.02 5.68 12.48
C ARG A 20 5.55 5.40 12.16
N GLY A 21 5.27 4.68 11.07
CA GLY A 21 3.94 4.54 10.50
C GLY A 21 3.43 5.82 9.84
N LEU A 22 2.44 5.65 8.98
CA LEU A 22 1.79 6.71 8.21
C LEU A 22 0.36 6.95 8.68
N THR A 23 -0.08 8.19 8.61
CA THR A 23 -1.51 8.52 8.66
C THR A 23 -2.18 8.19 7.34
N GLU A 24 -3.53 8.11 7.32
CA GLU A 24 -4.27 7.94 6.06
C GLU A 24 -3.92 9.04 5.06
N GLU A 25 -3.77 10.29 5.51
CA GLU A 25 -3.42 11.42 4.65
C GLU A 25 -2.01 11.34 4.09
N GLU A 26 -1.00 11.02 4.90
CA GLU A 26 0.37 10.84 4.41
C GLU A 26 0.48 9.64 3.46
N ALA A 27 -0.26 8.56 3.71
CA ALA A 27 -0.29 7.41 2.81
C ALA A 27 -0.93 7.76 1.47
N LEU A 28 -1.99 8.59 1.45
CA LEU A 28 -2.59 9.09 0.22
C LEU A 28 -1.63 10.02 -0.52
N ASP A 29 -0.97 10.94 0.18
CA ASP A 29 0.01 11.86 -0.41
C ASP A 29 1.18 11.10 -1.07
N ALA A 30 1.62 10.00 -0.46
CA ALA A 30 2.72 9.18 -0.98
C ALA A 30 2.36 8.38 -2.25
N ILE A 31 1.09 8.06 -2.48
CA ILE A 31 0.66 7.18 -3.60
C ILE A 31 -0.13 7.91 -4.68
N VAL A 32 -0.63 9.11 -4.38
CA VAL A 32 -1.34 9.95 -5.35
C VAL A 32 -0.31 10.73 -6.15
N PRO A 33 -0.28 10.59 -7.49
CA PRO A 33 0.65 11.34 -8.31
C PRO A 33 0.36 12.85 -8.21
N PRO A 34 1.40 13.71 -8.20
CA PRO A 34 1.25 15.15 -8.06
C PRO A 34 0.48 15.79 -9.23
N ASP A 35 0.52 15.16 -10.42
CA ASP A 35 -0.23 15.58 -11.61
C ASP A 35 -1.74 15.27 -11.55
N ALA A 36 -2.18 14.41 -10.62
CA ALA A 36 -3.59 14.07 -10.47
C ALA A 36 -4.02 14.04 -8.98
N PRO A 37 -3.96 15.19 -8.28
CA PRO A 37 -4.27 15.27 -6.85
C PRO A 37 -5.72 14.93 -6.54
N THR A 38 -6.61 15.03 -7.54
CA THR A 38 -8.03 14.67 -7.41
C THR A 38 -8.25 13.18 -7.15
N LEU A 39 -7.29 12.32 -7.48
CA LEU A 39 -7.36 10.88 -7.21
C LEU A 39 -7.46 10.57 -5.72
N ARG A 40 -6.94 11.44 -4.84
CA ARG A 40 -7.04 11.31 -3.38
C ARG A 40 -8.48 11.22 -2.87
N TYR A 41 -9.43 11.79 -3.62
CA TYR A 41 -10.84 11.82 -3.26
C TYR A 41 -11.63 10.65 -3.82
N LEU A 42 -11.01 9.82 -4.68
CA LEU A 42 -11.70 8.67 -5.22
C LEU A 42 -12.01 7.68 -4.09
N PRO A 43 -13.25 7.16 -4.03
CA PRO A 43 -13.67 6.23 -2.99
C PRO A 43 -12.82 4.95 -3.01
N ALA A 44 -12.22 4.60 -4.16
CA ALA A 44 -11.29 3.49 -4.30
C ALA A 44 -10.13 3.56 -3.31
N TYR A 45 -9.51 4.73 -3.12
CA TYR A 45 -8.36 4.89 -2.22
C TYR A 45 -8.77 4.74 -0.75
N LYS A 46 -9.84 5.43 -0.32
CA LYS A 46 -10.40 5.26 1.03
C LYS A 46 -10.86 3.82 1.30
N HIS A 47 -11.42 3.15 0.30
CA HIS A 47 -11.85 1.76 0.41
C HIS A 47 -10.67 0.79 0.53
N CYS A 48 -9.52 1.08 -0.10
CA CYS A 48 -8.32 0.24 0.02
C CYS A 48 -7.79 0.25 1.45
N PHE A 49 -7.77 1.43 2.10
CA PHE A 49 -7.30 1.56 3.48
C PHE A 49 -8.11 0.69 4.45
N LYS A 50 -9.44 0.83 4.44
CA LYS A 50 -10.35 0.00 5.25
C LYS A 50 -10.30 -1.48 4.91
N ARG A 51 -9.89 -1.84 3.68
CA ARG A 51 -9.79 -3.25 3.26
C ARG A 51 -8.50 -3.86 3.78
N LEU A 52 -7.39 -3.15 3.70
CA LEU A 52 -6.11 -3.55 4.27
C LEU A 52 -6.20 -3.71 5.79
N GLU A 53 -6.84 -2.76 6.47
CA GLU A 53 -7.11 -2.84 7.92
C GLU A 53 -7.93 -4.10 8.25
N ARG A 54 -9.07 -4.31 7.55
CA ARG A 54 -9.91 -5.51 7.76
C ARG A 54 -9.21 -6.83 7.46
N ARG A 55 -8.20 -6.82 6.58
CA ARG A 55 -7.38 -7.99 6.26
C ARG A 55 -6.22 -8.22 7.24
N GLY A 56 -6.06 -7.34 8.23
CA GLY A 56 -4.91 -7.37 9.15
C GLY A 56 -3.57 -7.09 8.44
N MET A 57 -3.61 -6.35 7.34
CA MET A 57 -2.43 -5.96 6.56
C MET A 57 -1.83 -4.63 7.04
N LEU A 58 -2.61 -3.84 7.77
CA LEU A 58 -2.14 -2.64 8.46
C LEU A 58 -2.36 -2.82 9.96
N GLU A 59 -1.34 -2.50 10.74
CA GLU A 59 -1.37 -2.50 12.20
C GLU A 59 -1.51 -1.07 12.72
N TRP A 60 -2.35 -0.92 13.73
CA TRP A 60 -2.64 0.35 14.35
C TRP A 60 -1.54 0.72 15.35
N ILE A 61 -0.88 1.85 15.14
CA ILE A 61 0.07 2.41 16.09
C ILE A 61 -0.65 3.49 16.90
N PRO A 62 -0.92 3.25 18.20
CA PRO A 62 -1.52 4.27 19.05
C PRO A 62 -0.56 5.45 19.17
N ALA A 63 -0.95 6.59 18.61
CA ALA A 63 -0.21 7.84 18.74
C ALA A 63 -0.79 8.67 19.89
N ILE A 64 0.10 9.19 20.75
CA ILE A 64 -0.26 10.08 21.89
C ILE A 64 -1.01 11.33 21.41
N ARG A 65 -0.78 11.73 20.15
CA ARG A 65 -1.55 12.75 19.45
C ARG A 65 -2.22 12.10 18.24
N ASN A 66 -3.55 12.14 18.23
CA ASN A 66 -4.35 11.92 17.03
C ASN A 66 -3.76 12.81 15.91
N PRO A 67 -3.45 12.32 14.70
CA PRO A 67 -4.03 11.16 14.02
C PRO A 67 -3.41 9.79 14.32
N ALA A 68 -4.24 8.76 14.23
CA ALA A 68 -3.82 7.36 14.21
C ALA A 68 -2.81 7.07 13.08
N ARG A 69 -1.77 6.30 13.41
CA ARG A 69 -0.73 5.89 12.45
C ARG A 69 -0.84 4.40 12.16
N TYR A 70 -0.42 4.01 10.97
CA TYR A 70 -0.52 2.67 10.48
C TYR A 70 0.84 2.18 10.00
N SER A 71 1.17 0.94 10.39
CA SER A 71 2.35 0.22 9.93
C SER A 71 1.92 -0.97 9.08
N PRO A 72 2.70 -1.42 8.09
CA PRO A 72 2.39 -2.68 7.44
C PRO A 72 2.60 -3.82 8.43
N SER A 73 1.70 -4.80 8.44
CA SER A 73 1.90 -6.03 9.21
C SER A 73 2.97 -6.91 8.57
N THR A 74 3.55 -7.81 9.35
CA THR A 74 4.52 -8.80 8.84
C THR A 74 3.96 -9.55 7.62
N ARG A 75 2.69 -9.97 7.69
CA ARG A 75 2.00 -10.63 6.58
C ARG A 75 1.92 -9.76 5.32
N ALA A 76 1.69 -8.46 5.47
CA ALA A 76 1.64 -7.54 4.34
C ALA A 76 3.01 -7.41 3.66
N LEU A 77 4.09 -7.40 4.45
CA LEU A 77 5.47 -7.38 3.93
C LEU A 77 5.82 -8.68 3.21
N GLU A 78 5.41 -9.84 3.75
CA GLU A 78 5.59 -11.14 3.08
C GLU A 78 4.85 -11.22 1.75
N GLU A 79 3.58 -10.78 1.69
CA GLU A 79 2.81 -10.72 0.45
C GLU A 79 3.46 -9.77 -0.57
N LEU A 80 3.94 -8.62 -0.12
CA LEU A 80 4.68 -7.67 -0.96
C LEU A 80 5.97 -8.30 -1.53
N ALA A 81 6.72 -9.02 -0.70
CA ALA A 81 7.94 -9.71 -1.12
C ALA A 81 7.65 -10.84 -2.14
N GLN A 82 6.55 -11.57 -1.97
CA GLN A 82 6.11 -12.60 -2.93
C GLN A 82 5.68 -12.01 -4.27
N LEU A 83 5.00 -10.86 -4.27
CA LEU A 83 4.60 -10.14 -5.48
C LEU A 83 5.81 -9.55 -6.22
N SER A 84 6.82 -9.08 -5.48
CA SER A 84 8.08 -8.59 -6.05
C SER A 84 8.94 -9.71 -6.64
N SER A 85 8.88 -10.90 -6.04
CA SER A 85 9.66 -12.07 -6.47
C SER A 85 9.03 -12.86 -7.62
N LYS A 86 7.85 -12.45 -8.11
CA LYS A 86 7.34 -12.96 -9.39
C LYS A 86 8.12 -12.25 -10.50
N PRO A 87 9.06 -12.91 -11.20
CA PRO A 87 9.59 -12.35 -12.42
C PRO A 87 8.40 -12.16 -13.36
N ASP A 88 8.38 -11.01 -14.02
CA ASP A 88 7.54 -10.79 -15.19
C ASP A 88 7.82 -11.95 -16.15
N ALA A 89 6.90 -12.92 -16.23
CA ALA A 89 6.98 -14.00 -17.20
C ALA A 89 6.58 -13.43 -18.56
N GLY A 90 7.45 -12.56 -19.06
CA GLY A 90 7.27 -11.70 -20.21
C GLY A 90 8.61 -11.20 -20.72
N SER A 91 9.69 -11.98 -20.55
CA SER A 91 10.84 -11.85 -21.46
C SER A 91 10.36 -12.28 -22.84
N ASN A 92 9.98 -11.29 -23.66
CA ASN A 92 10.01 -11.41 -25.10
C ASN A 92 11.46 -11.71 -25.48
N ASP A 93 11.79 -13.00 -25.52
CA ASP A 93 12.91 -13.52 -26.29
C ASP A 93 12.51 -13.39 -27.77
N THR A 94 12.58 -12.16 -28.28
CA THR A 94 12.60 -11.92 -29.72
C THR A 94 14.06 -11.79 -30.11
N ALA A 95 14.77 -12.92 -30.11
CA ALA A 95 16.00 -13.05 -30.88
C ALA A 95 15.62 -13.05 -32.38
N THR A 96 16.04 -12.01 -33.10
CA THR A 96 16.11 -11.98 -34.57
C THR A 96 17.58 -11.88 -34.95
#